data_AF-A0A7S0EZ71-F1
#
_entry.id   AF-A0A7S0EZ71-F1
#
_cell.length_a   1.000
_cell.length_b   1.000
_cell.length_c   1.000
_cell.angle_alpha   90.00
_cell.angle_beta   90.00
_cell.angle_gamma   90.00
#
_symmetry.space_group_name_H-M   'P 1'
#
loop_
_entity.id
_entity.type
_entity.pdbx_description
1 polymer ?
#
loop_
_entity_poly.entity_id
_entity_poly.type
_entity_poly.pdbx_seq_one_letter_code
_entity_poly.pdbx_strand_id
1 'polypeptide(L)'
;ITAGIWRETMAEVDDELEERITNENYKIWKKNVPFLYDVVITHALEWPSLTVQWLPDTIVNTAKQQKEGRMILGTHTSESDNNYLMIAKVTCPMEEDDVELRKYNEETGEAGGYGQNQAKIEISQRINHDGELNRARYMPQNPCLIACKGP
;
A
#
# COMPACT_ATOMS: atom_id res chain seq x y z
N ILE A 1 24.68 16.13 -32.18
CA ILE A 1 23.99 14.81 -32.19
C ILE A 1 24.60 13.87 -31.16
N THR A 2 25.93 13.76 -31.06
CA THR A 2 26.60 12.83 -30.13
C THR A 2 26.43 13.16 -28.63
N ALA A 3 26.51 14.41 -28.19
CA ALA A 3 26.43 14.76 -26.76
C ALA A 3 25.06 14.50 -26.08
N GLY A 4 23.97 14.45 -26.85
CA GLY A 4 22.64 14.09 -26.33
C GLY A 4 22.52 12.59 -26.10
N ILE A 5 23.00 11.80 -27.07
CA ILE A 5 23.02 10.33 -27.01
C ILE A 5 23.85 9.85 -25.82
N TRP A 6 25.04 10.42 -25.60
CA TRP A 6 25.87 10.06 -24.44
C TRP A 6 25.23 10.41 -23.08
N ARG A 7 24.37 11.43 -23.02
CA ARG A 7 23.67 11.82 -21.79
C ARG A 7 22.49 10.89 -21.48
N GLU A 8 21.70 10.54 -22.50
CA GLU A 8 20.61 9.56 -22.37
C GLU A 8 21.17 8.19 -21.99
N THR A 9 22.20 7.69 -22.67
CA THR A 9 22.79 6.38 -22.34
C THR A 9 23.41 6.34 -20.93
N MET A 10 23.91 7.48 -20.43
CA MET A 10 24.51 7.53 -19.10
C MET A 10 23.44 7.65 -18.01
N ALA A 11 22.30 8.30 -18.29
CA ALA A 11 21.13 8.30 -17.41
C ALA A 11 20.48 6.91 -17.36
N GLU A 12 20.33 6.22 -18.49
CA GLU A 12 19.79 4.86 -18.54
C GLU A 12 20.64 3.85 -17.74
N VAL A 13 21.97 3.97 -17.81
CA VAL A 13 22.89 3.11 -17.03
C VAL A 13 22.85 3.43 -15.54
N ASP A 14 22.62 4.69 -15.17
CA ASP A 14 22.45 5.12 -13.78
C ASP A 14 21.13 4.56 -13.21
N ASP A 15 20.03 4.68 -13.96
CA ASP A 15 18.72 4.15 -13.60
C ASP A 15 18.74 2.61 -13.40
N GLU A 16 19.43 1.87 -14.29
CA GLU A 16 19.55 0.40 -14.17
C GLU A 16 20.35 0.00 -12.92
N LEU A 17 21.41 0.75 -12.60
CA LEU A 17 22.20 0.51 -11.39
C LEU A 17 21.40 0.83 -10.13
N GLU A 18 20.65 1.94 -10.12
CA GLU A 18 19.77 2.32 -9.03
C GLU A 18 18.65 1.30 -8.79
N GLU A 19 18.03 0.78 -9.84
CA GLU A 19 17.02 -0.27 -9.73
C GLU A 19 17.61 -1.55 -9.13
N ARG A 20 18.82 -1.93 -9.55
CA ARG A 20 19.51 -3.11 -9.00
C ARG A 20 19.79 -2.94 -7.51
N ILE A 21 20.32 -1.78 -7.11
CA ILE A 21 20.58 -1.46 -5.70
C ILE A 21 19.28 -1.46 -4.89
N THR A 22 18.22 -0.88 -5.44
CA THR A 22 16.89 -0.83 -4.80
C THR A 22 16.34 -2.23 -4.56
N ASN A 23 16.46 -3.13 -5.54
CA ASN A 23 15.99 -4.51 -5.42
C ASN A 23 16.83 -5.32 -4.40
N GLU A 24 18.15 -5.13 -4.37
CA GLU A 24 19.01 -5.76 -3.37
C GLU A 24 18.65 -5.28 -1.95
N ASN A 25 18.50 -3.98 -1.76
CA ASN A 25 18.09 -3.39 -0.49
C ASN A 25 16.70 -3.89 -0.05
N TYR A 26 15.74 -3.99 -0.97
CA TYR A 26 14.42 -4.55 -0.70
C TYR A 26 14.49 -6.01 -0.23
N LYS A 27 15.34 -6.84 -0.86
CA LYS A 27 15.55 -8.24 -0.44
C LYS A 27 16.13 -8.34 0.96
N ILE A 28 17.12 -7.50 1.30
CA ILE A 28 17.71 -7.45 2.64
C ILE A 28 16.66 -7.00 3.66
N TRP A 29 15.91 -5.94 3.36
CA TRP A 29 14.82 -5.47 4.21
C TRP A 29 13.78 -6.57 4.46
N LYS A 30 13.33 -7.27 3.40
CA LYS A 30 12.32 -8.33 3.51
C LYS A 30 12.78 -9.49 4.41
N LYS A 31 14.07 -9.84 4.39
CA LYS A 31 14.64 -10.84 5.32
C LYS A 31 14.59 -10.38 6.78
N ASN A 32 14.69 -9.07 7.02
CA ASN A 32 14.69 -8.48 8.35
C ASN A 32 13.29 -8.11 8.87
N VAL A 33 12.26 -8.07 8.01
CA VAL A 33 10.88 -7.71 8.39
C VAL A 33 10.38 -8.39 9.67
N PRO A 34 10.53 -9.72 9.88
CA PRO A 34 10.04 -10.40 11.08
C PRO A 34 10.69 -9.92 12.39
N PHE A 35 11.86 -9.29 12.31
CA PHE A 35 12.59 -8.75 13.47
C PHE A 35 12.32 -7.26 13.67
N LEU A 36 11.78 -6.57 12.65
CA LEU A 36 11.61 -5.12 12.64
C LEU A 36 10.16 -4.67 12.89
N TYR A 37 9.18 -5.49 12.51
CA TYR A 37 7.77 -5.11 12.53
C TYR A 37 6.91 -6.25 13.06
N ASP A 38 5.95 -5.90 13.90
CA ASP A 38 4.93 -6.87 14.38
C ASP A 38 3.94 -7.20 13.26
N VAL A 39 3.59 -6.21 12.42
CA VAL A 39 2.65 -6.38 11.30
C VAL A 39 3.16 -5.64 10.06
N VAL A 40 3.24 -6.35 8.93
CA VAL A 40 3.45 -5.76 7.61
C VAL A 40 2.40 -6.28 6.65
N ILE A 41 1.68 -5.36 6.01
CA ILE A 41 0.66 -5.67 5.00
C ILE A 41 1.11 -5.02 3.70
N THR A 42 1.35 -5.85 2.69
CA THR A 42 1.69 -5.39 1.34
C THR A 42 0.53 -5.68 0.40
N HIS A 43 0.02 -4.66 -0.27
CA HIS A 43 -1.05 -4.79 -1.26
C HIS A 43 -0.70 -3.99 -2.51
N ALA A 44 -0.65 -4.66 -3.66
CA ALA A 44 -0.48 -4.01 -4.95
C ALA A 44 -1.83 -3.42 -5.39
N LEU A 45 -1.89 -2.10 -5.54
CA LEU A 45 -3.05 -1.42 -6.12
C LEU A 45 -3.01 -1.51 -7.64
N GLU A 46 -4.18 -1.45 -8.27
CA GLU A 46 -4.33 -1.41 -9.73
C GLU A 46 -3.70 -0.16 -10.33
N TRP A 47 -3.94 0.98 -9.69
CA TRP A 47 -3.39 2.28 -10.04
C TRP A 47 -2.69 2.92 -8.85
N PRO A 48 -1.64 3.72 -9.07
CA PRO A 48 -0.97 4.44 -8.00
C PRO A 48 -1.94 5.42 -7.34
N SER A 49 -1.77 5.59 -6.03
CA SER A 49 -2.53 6.56 -5.24
C SER A 49 -1.64 7.69 -4.77
N LEU A 50 -1.98 8.93 -5.12
CA LEU A 50 -1.28 10.13 -4.66
C LEU A 50 -1.75 10.61 -3.27
N THR A 51 -2.82 10.01 -2.74
CA THR A 51 -3.38 10.35 -1.43
C THR A 51 -3.62 9.11 -0.59
N VAL A 52 -3.30 9.20 0.70
CA VAL A 52 -3.67 8.19 1.69
C VAL A 52 -4.14 8.92 2.95
N GLN A 53 -5.29 8.53 3.47
CA GLN A 53 -5.78 9.03 4.76
C GLN A 53 -6.67 8.00 5.45
N TRP A 54 -6.37 7.66 6.70
CA TRP A 54 -7.26 6.85 7.53
C TRP A 54 -8.53 7.62 7.91
N LEU A 55 -9.67 6.97 7.80
CA LEU A 55 -10.92 7.44 8.41
C LEU A 55 -10.88 7.13 9.92
N PRO A 56 -11.56 7.93 10.74
CA PRO A 56 -11.56 7.73 12.20
C PRO A 56 -12.36 6.49 12.61
N ASP A 57 -13.17 5.93 11.72
CA ASP A 57 -14.02 4.79 12.02
C ASP A 57 -13.20 3.51 12.10
N THR A 58 -13.16 2.92 13.29
CA THR A 58 -12.54 1.63 13.55
C THR A 58 -13.60 0.69 14.13
N ILE A 59 -13.75 -0.47 13.50
CA ILE A 59 -14.69 -1.51 13.93
C ILE A 59 -13.84 -2.63 14.54
N VAL A 60 -14.07 -2.92 15.83
CA VAL A 60 -13.40 -4.02 16.51
C VAL A 60 -14.34 -5.22 16.54
N ASN A 61 -13.94 -6.30 15.88
CA ASN A 61 -14.69 -7.55 15.87
C ASN A 61 -14.11 -8.51 16.92
N THR A 62 -14.63 -8.44 18.15
CA THR A 62 -14.19 -9.28 19.28
C THR A 62 -14.39 -10.77 19.02
N ALA A 63 -15.37 -11.17 18.22
CA ALA A 63 -15.62 -12.58 17.91
C ALA A 63 -14.54 -13.19 16.99
N LYS A 64 -13.88 -12.35 16.17
CA LYS A 64 -12.84 -12.77 15.23
C LYS A 64 -11.44 -12.27 15.59
N GLN A 65 -11.29 -11.56 16.71
CA GLN A 65 -10.03 -10.90 17.12
C GLN A 65 -9.42 -10.03 16.01
N GLN A 66 -10.27 -9.30 15.28
CA GLN A 66 -9.86 -8.48 14.13
C GLN A 66 -10.28 -7.03 14.33
N LYS A 67 -9.38 -6.12 13.97
CA LYS A 67 -9.66 -4.68 13.85
C LYS A 67 -9.81 -4.34 12.39
N GLU A 68 -10.93 -3.71 12.05
CA GLU A 68 -11.22 -3.22 10.71
C GLU A 68 -11.13 -1.70 10.71
N GLY A 69 -10.21 -1.15 9.92
CA GLY A 69 -10.09 0.28 9.64
C GLY A 69 -10.51 0.59 8.21
N ARG A 70 -10.84 1.86 7.93
CA ARG A 70 -11.10 2.33 6.57
C ARG A 70 -10.10 3.41 6.20
N MET A 71 -9.66 3.43 4.95
CA MET A 71 -8.76 4.46 4.40
C MET A 71 -9.28 4.99 3.07
N ILE A 72 -8.96 6.25 2.81
CA ILE A 72 -9.23 6.95 1.57
C ILE A 72 -7.98 6.83 0.68
N LEU A 73 -8.19 6.39 -0.54
CA LEU A 73 -7.20 6.29 -1.61
C LEU A 73 -7.75 7.00 -2.85
N GLY A 74 -6.85 7.42 -3.73
CA GLY A 74 -7.19 7.93 -5.06
C GLY A 74 -6.57 7.05 -6.14
N THR A 75 -7.02 7.22 -7.36
CA THR A 75 -6.30 6.72 -8.55
C THR A 75 -5.64 7.88 -9.26
N HIS A 76 -4.54 7.57 -9.95
CA HIS A 76 -3.88 8.45 -10.90
C HIS A 76 -3.63 7.64 -12.18
N THR A 77 -4.47 7.85 -13.19
CA THR A 77 -4.49 7.09 -14.44
C THR A 77 -3.86 7.85 -15.63
N SER A 78 -3.36 9.07 -15.43
CA SER A 78 -2.75 9.89 -16.50
C SER A 78 -3.61 9.97 -17.78
N GLU A 79 -4.91 10.24 -17.61
CA GLU A 79 -5.93 10.34 -18.68
C GLU A 79 -6.21 9.04 -19.47
N SER A 80 -5.60 7.91 -19.10
CA SER A 80 -5.83 6.63 -19.80
C SER A 80 -7.14 5.95 -19.42
N ASP A 81 -7.68 6.25 -18.23
CA ASP A 81 -8.95 5.72 -17.72
C ASP A 81 -9.60 6.71 -16.73
N ASN A 82 -10.84 6.45 -16.35
CA ASN A 82 -11.57 7.21 -15.34
C ASN A 82 -10.86 7.15 -13.98
N ASN A 83 -10.86 8.28 -13.29
CA ASN A 83 -10.33 8.34 -11.93
C ASN A 83 -11.41 8.03 -10.90
N TYR A 84 -11.01 7.40 -9.80
CA TYR A 84 -11.91 7.01 -8.73
C TYR A 84 -11.36 7.44 -7.38
N LEU A 85 -12.25 8.00 -6.56
CA LEU A 85 -12.05 8.05 -5.11
C LEU A 85 -12.39 6.67 -4.55
N MET A 86 -11.43 6.05 -3.89
CA MET A 86 -11.57 4.69 -3.35
C MET A 86 -11.59 4.72 -1.84
N ILE A 87 -12.51 3.97 -1.24
CA ILE A 87 -12.48 3.68 0.20
C ILE A 87 -12.05 2.22 0.36
N ALA A 88 -10.85 2.01 0.88
CA ALA A 88 -10.35 0.68 1.18
C ALA A 88 -10.63 0.32 2.64
N LYS A 89 -11.06 -0.91 2.86
CA LYS A 89 -11.23 -1.54 4.16
C LYS A 89 -9.97 -2.36 4.44
N VAL A 90 -9.35 -2.11 5.58
CA VAL A 90 -8.16 -2.85 6.04
C VAL A 90 -8.55 -3.64 7.26
N THR A 91 -8.41 -4.95 7.17
CA THR A 91 -8.55 -5.86 8.30
C THR A 91 -7.15 -6.14 8.83
N CYS A 92 -6.97 -6.07 10.14
CA CYS A 92 -5.72 -6.34 10.84
C CYS A 92 -6.02 -7.27 12.03
N PRO A 93 -5.19 -8.29 12.30
CA PRO A 93 -5.31 -9.08 13.52
C PRO A 93 -5.09 -8.18 14.76
N MET A 94 -5.74 -8.54 15.85
CA MET A 94 -5.58 -7.88 17.15
C MET A 94 -4.32 -8.44 17.87
N GLU A 95 -3.66 -7.60 18.67
CA GLU A 95 -2.37 -7.88 19.34
C GLU A 95 -2.39 -9.09 20.30
N GLU A 96 -3.55 -9.65 20.62
CA GLU A 96 -3.67 -10.81 21.53
C GLU A 96 -3.47 -12.16 20.83
N ASP A 97 -3.38 -12.19 19.49
CA ASP A 97 -2.93 -13.39 18.80
C ASP A 97 -1.39 -13.46 18.90
N ASP A 98 -0.89 -14.30 19.82
CA ASP A 98 0.45 -14.89 19.75
C ASP A 98 0.55 -15.73 18.46
N VAL A 99 0.56 -15.07 17.30
CA VAL A 99 0.77 -15.73 16.02
C VAL A 99 2.19 -16.26 16.07
N GLU A 100 2.32 -17.59 15.92
CA GLU A 100 3.56 -18.35 15.84
C GLU A 100 4.51 -17.80 14.75
N LEU A 101 5.08 -16.62 14.94
CA LEU A 101 6.04 -15.89 14.10
C LEU A 101 7.37 -16.64 13.89
N ARG A 102 7.44 -17.91 14.30
CA ARG A 102 8.68 -18.70 14.38
C ARG A 102 8.78 -19.84 13.37
N LYS A 103 7.75 -20.08 12.54
CA LYS A 103 7.88 -21.07 11.46
C LYS A 103 8.49 -20.40 10.22
N TYR A 104 9.80 -20.23 10.29
CA TYR A 104 10.65 -19.97 9.12
C TYR A 104 10.61 -21.21 8.22
N ASN A 105 10.21 -21.05 6.95
CA ASN A 105 10.24 -22.13 5.98
C ASN A 105 11.61 -22.10 5.27
N GLU A 106 12.53 -22.97 5.70
CA GLU A 106 13.89 -23.08 5.14
C GLU A 106 13.91 -23.40 3.63
N GLU A 107 12.87 -24.04 3.09
CA GLU A 107 12.81 -24.44 1.68
C GLU A 107 12.48 -23.27 0.73
N THR A 108 11.76 -22.25 1.22
CA THR A 108 11.34 -21.08 0.43
C THR A 108 12.06 -19.79 0.85
N GLY A 109 12.78 -19.80 1.98
CA GLY A 109 13.40 -18.61 2.57
C GLY A 109 12.38 -17.60 3.08
N GLU A 110 11.13 -18.03 3.28
CA GLU A 110 10.01 -17.19 3.72
C GLU A 110 9.80 -17.37 5.23
N ALA A 111 9.90 -16.26 5.96
CA ALA A 111 9.41 -16.14 7.32
C ALA A 111 7.92 -15.77 7.25
N GLY A 112 7.04 -16.71 7.60
CA GLY A 112 5.59 -16.53 7.56
C GLY A 112 4.94 -17.48 6.57
N GLY A 113 4.27 -18.51 7.08
CA GLY A 113 3.57 -19.51 6.26
C GLY A 113 2.47 -18.88 5.40
N TYR A 114 2.42 -19.29 4.14
CA TYR A 114 1.25 -19.15 3.27
C TYR A 114 0.00 -19.67 4.02
N GLY A 115 -0.84 -18.75 4.51
CA GLY A 115 -2.13 -19.09 5.14
C GLY A 115 -2.45 -18.46 6.50
N GLN A 116 -1.55 -17.70 7.13
CA GLN A 116 -1.84 -17.03 8.42
C GLN A 116 -2.01 -15.50 8.36
N ASN A 117 -2.09 -14.90 7.17
CA ASN A 117 -2.38 -13.48 7.05
C ASN A 117 -3.89 -13.23 7.20
N GLN A 118 -4.35 -13.03 8.43
CA GLN A 118 -5.68 -12.48 8.70
C GLN A 118 -5.81 -11.00 8.26
N ALA A 119 -4.70 -10.39 7.84
CA ALA A 119 -4.68 -9.01 7.41
C ALA A 119 -4.96 -8.90 5.90
N LYS A 120 -6.03 -8.19 5.53
CA LYS A 120 -6.46 -8.04 4.13
C LYS A 120 -6.89 -6.61 3.85
N ILE A 121 -6.52 -6.09 2.68
CA ILE A 121 -6.99 -4.82 2.15
C ILE A 121 -8.00 -5.13 1.04
N GLU A 122 -9.20 -4.55 1.13
CA GLU A 122 -10.26 -4.69 0.13
C GLU A 122 -10.81 -3.32 -0.24
N ILE A 123 -11.04 -3.07 -1.52
CA ILE A 123 -11.68 -1.82 -1.97
C ILE A 123 -13.19 -1.97 -1.76
N SER A 124 -13.74 -1.23 -0.80
CA SER A 124 -15.16 -1.29 -0.42
C SER A 124 -16.05 -0.43 -1.31
N GLN A 125 -15.56 0.74 -1.72
CA GLN A 125 -16.31 1.69 -2.53
C GLN A 125 -15.38 2.35 -3.55
N ARG A 126 -15.92 2.61 -4.74
CA ARG A 126 -15.29 3.37 -5.82
C ARG A 126 -16.30 4.44 -6.25
N ILE A 127 -15.89 5.69 -6.23
CA ILE A 127 -16.71 6.84 -6.62
C ILE A 127 -16.01 7.50 -7.79
N ASN A 128 -16.69 7.61 -8.93
CA ASN A 128 -16.14 8.27 -10.11
C ASN A 128 -15.78 9.72 -9.79
N HIS A 129 -14.59 10.13 -10.19
CA HIS A 129 -14.07 11.48 -10.00
C HIS A 129 -13.59 12.02 -11.35
N ASP A 130 -13.90 13.30 -11.60
CA ASP A 130 -13.45 13.99 -12.80
C ASP A 130 -12.02 14.50 -12.60
N GLY A 131 -11.09 14.01 -13.42
CA GLY A 131 -9.66 14.25 -13.28
C GLY A 131 -9.00 13.53 -12.10
N GLU A 132 -7.69 13.72 -12.00
CA GLU A 132 -6.82 12.98 -11.07
C GLU A 132 -6.96 13.46 -9.63
N LEU A 133 -6.77 12.53 -8.69
CA LEU A 133 -6.87 12.82 -7.26
C LEU A 133 -5.50 13.08 -6.64
N ASN A 134 -5.08 14.34 -6.63
CA ASN A 134 -3.83 14.75 -5.97
C ASN A 134 -3.93 14.70 -4.44
N ARG A 135 -5.11 15.02 -3.90
CA ARG A 135 -5.35 15.01 -2.45
C ARG A 135 -6.82 14.81 -2.13
N ALA A 136 -7.13 13.88 -1.24
CA ALA A 136 -8.46 13.71 -0.67
C ALA A 136 -8.40 13.80 0.85
N ARG A 137 -9.27 14.61 1.47
CA ARG A 137 -9.33 14.76 2.93
C ARG A 137 -10.76 14.72 3.46
N TYR A 138 -11.00 13.93 4.50
CA TYR A 138 -12.29 13.95 5.20
C TYR A 138 -12.40 15.17 6.12
N MET A 139 -13.64 15.61 6.37
CA MET A 139 -13.95 16.65 7.35
C MET A 139 -13.99 16.05 8.77
N PRO A 140 -13.19 16.54 9.74
CA PRO A 140 -13.16 15.97 11.09
C PRO A 140 -14.49 15.97 11.83
N GLN A 141 -15.35 16.98 11.60
CA GLN A 141 -16.68 17.07 12.20
C GLN A 141 -17.68 16.09 11.59
N ASN A 142 -17.46 15.71 10.33
CA ASN A 142 -18.32 14.79 9.60
C ASN A 142 -17.48 13.96 8.61
N PRO A 143 -17.00 12.76 9.04
CA PRO A 143 -16.12 11.92 8.23
C PRO A 143 -16.73 11.42 6.91
N CYS A 144 -18.05 11.53 6.75
CA CYS A 144 -18.72 11.19 5.49
C CYS A 144 -18.49 12.25 4.38
N LEU A 145 -18.09 13.47 4.74
CA LEU A 145 -17.76 14.52 3.78
C LEU A 145 -16.27 14.45 3.44
N ILE A 146 -15.98 14.18 2.18
CA ILE A 146 -14.62 14.08 1.64
C ILE A 146 -14.43 15.18 0.61
N ALA A 147 -13.43 16.03 0.82
CA ALA A 147 -13.01 17.03 -0.15
C ALA A 147 -11.85 16.48 -0.98
N CYS A 148 -11.98 16.60 -2.30
CA CYS A 148 -10.96 16.20 -3.27
C CYS A 148 -10.37 17.44 -3.94
N LYS A 149 -9.06 17.42 -4.16
CA LYS A 149 -8.34 18.42 -4.95
C LYS A 149 -7.74 17.75 -6.19
N GLY A 150 -8.17 18.23 -7.35
CA GLY A 150 -7.58 17.92 -8.65
C GLY A 150 -6.37 18.80 -8.99
N PRO A 151 -5.82 18.67 -10.21
CA PRO A 151 -4.79 19.56 -10.74
C PRO A 151 -5.23 21.04 -10.78
#